data_AF-W2Y7D1-F1
#
_entry.id   AF-W2Y7D1-F1
#
_cell.length_a   1.000
_cell.length_b   1.000
_cell.length_c   1.000
_cell.angle_alpha   90.00
_cell.angle_beta   90.00
_cell.angle_gamma   90.00
#
_symmetry.space_group_name_H-M   'P 1'
#
loop_
_entity.id
_entity.type
_entity.pdbx_description
1 polymer ?
#
loop_
_entity_poly.entity_id
_entity_poly.type
_entity_poly.pdbx_seq_one_letter_code
_entity_poly.pdbx_strand_id
1 'polypeptide(L)'
;MYRTLGTYYSDDILARMFAMGKQVDSTKTLATNLENIQLTNWANAGKSAESVFNTLKLDKTGGRLFESRVVNTWASYVTKTHDDPNAIMLALLKDKYHDVPLAKMIAAATKVDRTENLVVGLRSEQFKTWFSQGKKPEHVNILLNTAANTDDLTKKVSRDYEIFYGKIKVADTGARPASRPTNGIRIN
;
A
#
# COMPACT_ATOMS: atom_id res chain seq x y z
N MET A 1 26.91 -3.79 -17.70
CA MET A 1 25.61 -3.58 -18.37
C MET A 1 24.82 -2.40 -17.78
N TYR A 2 24.41 -2.43 -16.50
CA TYR A 2 23.61 -1.33 -15.91
C TYR A 2 24.25 0.06 -16.10
N ARG A 3 25.54 0.20 -15.75
CA ARG A 3 26.29 1.47 -15.89
C ARG A 3 26.23 2.03 -17.31
N THR A 4 26.40 1.17 -18.31
CA THR A 4 26.33 1.55 -19.73
C THR A 4 24.93 1.99 -20.14
N LEU A 5 23.87 1.33 -19.67
CA LEU A 5 22.50 1.79 -19.94
C LEU A 5 22.22 3.14 -19.28
N GLY A 6 22.76 3.37 -18.08
CA GLY A 6 22.66 4.64 -17.36
C GLY A 6 23.40 5.82 -17.99
N THR A 7 24.25 5.61 -19.00
CA THR A 7 24.83 6.72 -19.77
C THR A 7 23.89 7.26 -20.85
N TYR A 8 22.88 6.48 -21.26
CA TYR A 8 21.98 6.82 -22.36
C TYR A 8 20.52 7.03 -21.92
N TYR A 9 20.13 6.45 -20.79
CA TYR A 9 18.75 6.46 -20.33
C TYR A 9 18.65 6.99 -18.90
N SER A 10 17.65 7.84 -18.66
CA SER A 10 17.31 8.29 -17.32
C SER A 10 16.75 7.15 -16.46
N ASP A 11 16.85 7.31 -15.14
CA ASP A 11 16.36 6.35 -14.15
C ASP A 11 14.91 5.89 -14.41
N ASP A 12 14.01 6.80 -14.79
CA ASP A 12 12.61 6.46 -15.06
C ASP A 12 12.42 5.64 -16.34
N ILE A 13 13.27 5.85 -17.34
CA ILE A 13 13.30 5.07 -18.57
C ILE A 13 13.84 3.66 -18.28
N LEU A 14 14.94 3.56 -17.53
CA LEU A 14 15.51 2.28 -17.11
C LEU A 14 14.50 1.45 -16.30
N ALA A 15 13.83 2.07 -15.32
CA ALA A 15 12.82 1.38 -14.52
C ALA A 15 11.67 0.84 -15.38
N ARG A 16 11.19 1.62 -16.37
CA ARG A 16 10.18 1.14 -17.32
C ARG A 16 10.69 0.00 -18.19
N MET A 17 11.91 0.09 -18.71
CA MET A 17 12.53 -0.97 -19.50
C MET A 17 12.62 -2.28 -18.72
N PHE A 18 13.07 -2.24 -17.46
CA PHE A 18 13.18 -3.44 -16.63
C PHE A 18 11.80 -3.98 -16.23
N ALA A 19 10.85 -3.10 -15.86
CA ALA A 19 9.48 -3.49 -15.57
C ALA A 19 8.75 -4.13 -16.76
N MET A 20 9.12 -3.79 -17.99
CA MET A 20 8.66 -4.46 -19.21
C MET A 20 9.40 -5.77 -19.47
N GLY A 21 10.73 -5.79 -19.36
CA GLY A 21 11.55 -7.00 -19.56
C GLY A 21 11.22 -8.13 -18.57
N LYS A 22 10.76 -7.81 -17.36
CA LYS A 22 10.28 -8.80 -16.37
C LYS A 22 9.01 -9.54 -16.80
N GLN A 23 8.31 -9.08 -17.83
CA GLN A 23 7.09 -9.72 -18.35
C GLN A 23 7.37 -10.68 -19.50
N VAL A 24 8.60 -10.75 -19.99
CA VAL A 24 9.01 -11.61 -21.09
C VAL A 24 9.97 -12.64 -20.54
N ASP A 25 9.62 -13.92 -20.63
CA ASP A 25 10.34 -15.02 -19.96
C ASP A 25 11.84 -15.04 -20.31
N SER A 26 12.18 -14.82 -21.59
CA SER A 26 13.58 -14.81 -22.05
C SER A 26 14.42 -13.67 -21.46
N THR A 27 13.81 -12.55 -21.03
CA THR A 27 14.51 -11.40 -20.45
C THR A 27 14.26 -11.22 -18.96
N LYS A 28 13.40 -12.03 -18.35
CA LYS A 28 12.90 -11.85 -16.98
C LYS A 28 14.02 -11.82 -15.94
N THR A 29 14.93 -12.78 -16.01
CA THR A 29 16.06 -12.88 -15.06
C THR A 29 16.98 -11.67 -15.17
N LEU A 30 17.36 -11.29 -16.40
CA LEU A 30 18.24 -10.15 -16.64
C LEU A 30 17.60 -8.83 -16.20
N ALA A 31 16.33 -8.61 -16.54
CA ALA A 31 15.59 -7.42 -16.14
C ALA A 31 15.43 -7.32 -14.62
N THR A 32 15.20 -8.44 -13.93
CA THR A 32 15.14 -8.49 -12.46
C THR A 32 16.49 -8.12 -11.83
N ASN A 33 17.60 -8.63 -12.37
CA ASN A 33 18.94 -8.29 -11.88
C ASN A 33 19.27 -6.80 -12.09
N LEU A 34 18.91 -6.23 -13.25
CA LEU A 34 19.14 -4.82 -13.55
C LEU A 34 18.26 -3.89 -12.68
N GLU A 35 17.00 -4.26 -12.43
CA GLU A 35 16.14 -3.55 -11.47
C GLU A 35 16.76 -3.59 -10.06
N ASN A 36 17.24 -4.75 -9.59
CA ASN A 36 17.87 -4.86 -8.27
C ASN A 36 19.12 -3.98 -8.14
N ILE A 37 19.91 -3.83 -9.20
CA ILE A 37 21.05 -2.89 -9.24
C ILE A 37 20.54 -1.45 -9.14
N GLN A 38 19.48 -1.10 -9.87
CA GLN A 38 18.86 0.23 -9.81
C GLN A 38 18.40 0.57 -8.38
N LEU A 39 17.65 -0.34 -7.74
CA LEU A 39 17.16 -0.16 -6.37
C LEU A 39 18.31 -0.01 -5.37
N THR A 40 19.37 -0.79 -5.52
CA THR A 40 20.55 -0.73 -4.65
C THR A 40 21.31 0.58 -4.84
N ASN A 41 21.42 1.09 -6.07
CA ASN A 41 22.05 2.38 -6.33
C ASN A 41 21.26 3.54 -5.70
N TRP A 42 19.92 3.51 -5.77
CA TRP A 42 19.08 4.49 -5.09
C TRP A 42 19.23 4.44 -3.56
N ALA A 43 19.29 3.23 -2.98
CA ALA A 43 19.47 3.04 -1.55
C ALA A 43 20.85 3.55 -1.09
N ASN A 44 21.92 3.21 -1.83
CA ASN A 44 23.28 3.68 -1.53
C ASN A 44 23.42 5.20 -1.69
N ALA A 45 22.64 5.80 -2.58
CA ALA A 45 22.56 7.25 -2.73
C ALA A 45 21.66 7.93 -1.67
N GLY A 46 21.07 7.17 -0.75
CA GLY A 46 20.22 7.70 0.32
C GLY A 46 18.92 8.33 -0.18
N LYS A 47 18.39 7.91 -1.33
CA LYS A 47 17.15 8.50 -1.87
C LYS A 47 15.96 8.20 -0.94
N SER A 48 15.10 9.19 -0.70
CA SER A 48 13.84 8.95 0.03
C SER A 48 12.82 8.20 -0.85
N ALA A 49 11.84 7.56 -0.22
CA ALA A 49 10.72 6.93 -0.92
C ALA A 49 9.96 7.92 -1.82
N GLU A 50 9.79 9.17 -1.37
CA GLU A 50 9.20 10.26 -2.15
C GLU A 50 10.08 10.67 -3.34
N SER A 51 11.39 10.79 -3.13
CA SER A 51 12.33 11.13 -4.21
C SER A 51 12.29 10.11 -5.34
N VAL A 52 12.22 8.81 -5.00
CA VAL A 52 12.08 7.73 -6.00
C VAL A 52 10.70 7.76 -6.66
N PHE A 53 9.63 8.04 -5.90
CA PHE A 53 8.28 8.22 -6.45
C PHE A 53 8.25 9.29 -7.55
N ASN A 54 8.85 10.45 -7.29
CA ASN A 54 8.97 11.56 -8.23
C ASN A 54 9.93 11.25 -9.39
N THR A 55 11.06 10.58 -9.11
CA THR A 55 11.99 10.10 -10.14
C THR A 55 11.25 9.26 -11.17
N LEU A 56 10.39 8.35 -10.72
CA LEU A 56 9.59 7.46 -11.56
C LEU A 56 8.38 8.14 -12.24
N LYS A 57 8.19 9.45 -12.03
CA LYS A 57 7.08 10.24 -12.56
C LYS A 57 5.70 9.72 -12.12
N LEU A 58 5.64 9.04 -10.98
CA LEU A 58 4.38 8.56 -10.39
C LEU A 58 3.53 9.73 -9.86
N ASP A 59 4.16 10.88 -9.63
CA ASP A 59 3.45 12.11 -9.29
C ASP A 59 2.52 12.60 -10.39
N LYS A 60 2.78 12.20 -11.64
CA LYS A 60 2.06 12.65 -12.85
C LYS A 60 0.97 11.69 -13.31
N THR A 61 0.77 10.57 -12.62
CA THR A 61 -0.22 9.55 -13.04
C THR A 61 -1.66 9.90 -12.69
N GLY A 62 -1.88 10.88 -11.80
CA GLY A 62 -3.21 11.20 -11.29
C GLY A 62 -3.91 9.96 -10.73
N GLY A 63 -5.20 9.79 -11.03
CA GLY A 63 -5.99 8.64 -10.58
C GLY A 63 -5.58 7.27 -11.16
N ARG A 64 -4.65 7.23 -12.12
CA ARG A 64 -4.19 6.00 -12.80
C ARG A 64 -2.88 5.44 -12.24
N LEU A 65 -2.54 5.80 -11.00
CA LEU A 65 -1.29 5.38 -10.36
C LEU A 65 -1.05 3.87 -10.44
N PHE A 66 -2.05 3.08 -10.06
CA PHE A 66 -1.94 1.62 -10.01
C PHE A 66 -1.94 0.95 -11.40
N GLU A 67 -2.23 1.69 -12.47
CA GLU A 67 -2.07 1.21 -13.85
C GLU A 67 -0.60 1.33 -14.32
N SER A 68 0.21 2.13 -13.61
CA SER A 68 1.61 2.37 -13.97
C SER A 68 2.46 1.14 -13.68
N ARG A 69 3.16 0.64 -14.70
CA ARG A 69 4.05 -0.53 -14.58
C ARG A 69 5.20 -0.32 -13.58
N VAL A 70 5.60 0.93 -13.34
CA VAL A 70 6.70 1.29 -12.43
C VAL A 70 6.25 1.55 -10.99
N VAL A 71 4.95 1.49 -10.68
CA VAL A 71 4.47 1.57 -9.29
C VAL A 71 5.00 0.40 -8.46
N ASN A 72 5.15 -0.78 -9.08
CA ASN A 72 5.74 -1.95 -8.42
C ASN A 72 7.25 -1.80 -8.20
N THR A 73 7.95 -1.08 -9.09
CA THR A 73 9.38 -0.77 -8.90
C THR A 73 9.56 0.18 -7.72
N TRP A 74 8.70 1.18 -7.58
CA TRP A 74 8.67 2.04 -6.39
C TRP A 74 8.35 1.25 -5.12
N ALA A 75 7.32 0.41 -5.13
CA ALA A 75 7.00 -0.44 -3.98
C ALA A 75 8.17 -1.34 -3.59
N SER A 76 8.84 -1.98 -4.56
CA SER A 76 10.04 -2.79 -4.32
C SER A 76 11.16 -1.98 -3.67
N TYR A 77 11.31 -0.71 -4.05
CA TYR A 77 12.28 0.20 -3.43
C TYR A 77 11.96 0.43 -1.94
N VAL A 78 10.70 0.77 -1.63
CA VAL A 78 10.30 1.05 -0.24
C VAL A 78 10.43 -0.20 0.62
N THR A 79 9.97 -1.37 0.12
CA THR A 79 10.16 -2.67 0.80
C THR A 79 11.63 -3.00 1.08
N LYS A 80 12.55 -2.60 0.21
CA LYS A 80 13.99 -2.83 0.40
C LYS A 80 14.59 -1.94 1.49
N THR A 81 13.99 -0.78 1.76
CA THR A 81 14.64 0.30 2.52
C THR A 81 13.94 0.66 3.83
N HIS A 82 12.76 0.12 4.10
CA HIS A 82 11.94 0.47 5.26
C HIS A 82 11.33 -0.79 5.90
N ASP A 83 11.24 -0.80 7.23
CA ASP A 83 10.67 -1.93 7.99
C ASP A 83 9.15 -2.06 7.82
N ASP A 84 8.44 -0.93 7.74
CA ASP A 84 7.00 -0.86 7.48
C ASP A 84 6.70 -0.17 6.14
N PRO A 85 6.93 -0.86 5.01
CA PRO A 85 6.85 -0.22 3.70
C PRO A 85 5.42 0.18 3.33
N ASN A 86 4.41 -0.57 3.79
CA ASN A 86 3.02 -0.25 3.48
C ASN A 86 2.57 1.03 4.20
N ALA A 87 2.98 1.24 5.46
CA ALA A 87 2.66 2.48 6.17
C ALA A 87 3.31 3.70 5.50
N ILE A 88 4.57 3.57 5.09
CA ILE A 88 5.30 4.64 4.38
C ILE A 88 4.64 4.96 3.04
N MET A 89 4.35 3.94 2.22
CA MET A 89 3.67 4.14 0.94
C MET A 89 2.28 4.75 1.13
N LEU A 90 1.49 4.25 2.09
CA LEU A 90 0.16 4.78 2.38
C LEU A 90 0.23 6.25 2.81
N ALA A 91 1.15 6.62 3.70
CA ALA A 91 1.31 7.99 4.17
C ALA A 91 1.63 8.95 3.01
N LEU A 92 2.59 8.61 2.15
CA LEU A 92 2.95 9.40 0.98
C LEU A 92 1.78 9.53 -0.01
N LEU A 93 1.03 8.45 -0.23
CA LEU A 93 -0.14 8.49 -1.12
C LEU A 93 -1.29 9.29 -0.51
N LYS A 94 -1.47 9.27 0.81
CA LYS A 94 -2.50 10.06 1.51
C LYS A 94 -2.22 11.55 1.43
N ASP A 95 -0.97 11.96 1.54
CA ASP A 95 -0.57 13.36 1.36
C ASP A 95 -0.96 13.87 -0.05
N LYS A 96 -0.71 13.04 -1.07
CA LYS A 96 -0.97 13.38 -2.47
C LYS A 96 -2.44 13.31 -2.91
N TYR A 97 -3.17 12.27 -2.49
CA TYR A 97 -4.51 11.96 -3.00
C TYR A 97 -5.64 12.19 -1.99
N HIS A 98 -5.28 12.43 -0.73
CA HIS A 98 -6.20 12.49 0.41
C HIS A 98 -6.91 11.15 0.68
N ASP A 99 -7.49 11.03 1.88
CA ASP A 99 -7.91 9.74 2.44
C ASP A 99 -9.01 9.05 1.61
N VAL A 100 -10.08 9.79 1.26
CA VAL A 100 -11.24 9.23 0.54
C VAL A 100 -10.93 8.89 -0.92
N PRO A 101 -10.35 9.78 -1.75
CA PRO A 101 -10.00 9.42 -3.13
C PRO A 101 -9.00 8.26 -3.19
N LEU A 102 -8.01 8.23 -2.31
CA LEU A 102 -7.06 7.12 -2.23
C LEU A 102 -7.74 5.79 -1.90
N ALA A 103 -8.68 5.77 -0.95
CA ALA A 103 -9.44 4.56 -0.62
C ALA A 103 -10.15 3.97 -1.85
N LYS A 104 -10.75 4.83 -2.67
CA LYS A 104 -11.42 4.42 -3.90
C LYS A 104 -10.44 3.92 -4.96
N MET A 105 -9.29 4.59 -5.10
CA MET A 105 -8.22 4.14 -6.02
C MET A 105 -7.69 2.76 -5.64
N ILE A 106 -7.41 2.52 -4.35
CA ILE A 106 -6.99 1.21 -3.83
C ILE A 106 -8.08 0.16 -4.10
N ALA A 107 -9.35 0.47 -3.82
CA ALA A 107 -10.44 -0.46 -4.08
C ALA A 107 -10.62 -0.81 -5.57
N ALA A 108 -10.49 0.17 -6.46
CA ALA A 108 -10.55 -0.05 -7.90
C ALA A 108 -9.41 -0.96 -8.39
N ALA A 109 -8.21 -0.77 -7.85
CA ALA A 109 -7.01 -1.51 -8.24
C ALA A 109 -7.01 -2.97 -7.79
N THR A 110 -7.90 -3.39 -6.87
CA THR A 110 -8.05 -4.81 -6.48
C THR A 110 -8.51 -5.70 -7.62
N LYS A 111 -8.94 -5.14 -8.76
CA LYS A 111 -9.29 -5.87 -9.99
C LYS A 111 -8.09 -6.07 -10.94
N VAL A 112 -6.90 -5.59 -10.59
CA VAL A 112 -5.71 -5.61 -11.46
C VAL A 112 -4.69 -6.59 -10.90
N ASP A 113 -4.60 -7.77 -11.52
CA ASP A 113 -3.75 -8.90 -11.10
C ASP A 113 -2.29 -8.49 -10.86
N ARG A 114 -1.74 -7.60 -11.71
CA ARG A 114 -0.33 -7.20 -11.65
C ARG A 114 0.03 -6.37 -10.40
N THR A 115 -0.94 -5.72 -9.77
CA THR A 115 -0.72 -4.87 -8.57
C THR A 115 -1.31 -5.47 -7.31
N GLU A 116 -1.80 -6.71 -7.37
CA GLU A 116 -2.57 -7.33 -6.30
C GLU A 116 -1.86 -7.25 -4.95
N ASN A 117 -0.59 -7.68 -4.86
CA ASN A 117 0.15 -7.67 -3.59
C ASN A 117 0.33 -6.26 -3.01
N LEU A 118 0.67 -5.27 -3.85
CA LEU A 118 0.81 -3.87 -3.42
C LEU A 118 -0.52 -3.33 -2.89
N VAL A 119 -1.60 -3.54 -3.66
CA VAL A 119 -2.93 -3.01 -3.34
C VAL A 119 -3.50 -3.68 -2.10
N VAL A 120 -3.30 -5.00 -1.94
CA VAL A 120 -3.71 -5.75 -0.74
C VAL A 120 -2.96 -5.23 0.49
N GLY A 121 -1.65 -5.00 0.38
CA GLY A 121 -0.83 -4.42 1.45
C GLY A 121 -1.33 -3.03 1.87
N LEU A 122 -1.50 -2.12 0.90
CA LEU A 122 -2.00 -0.76 1.14
C LEU A 122 -3.41 -0.75 1.73
N ARG A 123 -4.30 -1.65 1.27
CA ARG A 123 -5.66 -1.77 1.79
C ARG A 123 -5.68 -2.23 3.23
N SER A 124 -4.88 -3.25 3.55
CA SER A 124 -4.73 -3.75 4.92
C SER A 124 -4.26 -2.61 5.83
N GLU A 125 -3.26 -1.85 5.38
CA GLU A 125 -2.71 -0.75 6.16
C GLU A 125 -3.68 0.43 6.32
N GLN A 126 -4.47 0.73 5.29
CA GLN A 126 -5.55 1.71 5.38
C GLN A 126 -6.56 1.32 6.47
N PHE A 127 -6.99 0.06 6.51
CA PHE A 127 -7.97 -0.42 7.47
C PHE A 127 -7.42 -0.44 8.89
N LYS A 128 -6.16 -0.88 9.07
CA LYS A 128 -5.47 -0.78 10.37
C LYS A 128 -5.37 0.67 10.85
N THR A 129 -5.03 1.60 9.96
CA THR A 129 -4.95 3.03 10.27
C THR A 129 -6.31 3.59 10.72
N TRP A 130 -7.39 3.29 10.00
CA TRP A 130 -8.73 3.72 10.43
C TRP A 130 -9.16 3.09 11.77
N PHE A 131 -8.81 1.82 11.98
CA PHE A 131 -9.11 1.12 13.22
C PHE A 131 -8.35 1.70 14.42
N SER A 132 -7.04 1.94 14.28
CA SER A 132 -6.21 2.53 15.34
C SER A 132 -6.62 3.96 15.69
N GLN A 133 -7.21 4.68 14.73
CA GLN A 133 -7.85 5.99 14.94
C GLN A 133 -9.24 5.89 15.60
N GLY A 134 -9.71 4.70 15.96
CA GLY A 134 -11.02 4.50 16.59
C GLY A 134 -12.21 4.68 15.64
N LYS A 135 -12.01 4.65 14.32
CA LYS A 135 -13.11 4.79 13.37
C LYS A 135 -13.96 3.53 13.36
N LYS A 136 -15.19 3.61 13.85
CA LYS A 136 -16.20 2.55 13.70
C LYS A 136 -16.69 2.50 12.25
N PRO A 137 -17.32 1.39 11.79
CA PRO A 137 -17.90 1.31 10.45
C PRO A 137 -18.79 2.50 10.11
N GLU A 138 -19.62 2.95 11.05
CA GLU A 138 -20.49 4.13 10.88
C GLU A 138 -19.71 5.42 10.59
N HIS A 139 -18.57 5.63 11.26
CA HIS A 139 -17.71 6.79 11.00
C HIS A 139 -17.07 6.71 9.61
N VAL A 140 -16.71 5.52 9.15
CA VAL A 140 -16.18 5.32 7.80
C VAL A 140 -17.27 5.52 6.74
N ASN A 141 -18.51 5.11 7.01
CA ASN A 141 -19.66 5.39 6.13
C ASN A 141 -19.88 6.89 5.93
N ILE A 142 -19.80 7.67 7.02
CA ILE A 142 -19.89 9.14 6.97
C ILE A 142 -18.70 9.74 6.21
N LEU A 143 -17.47 9.30 6.51
CA LEU A 143 -16.24 9.75 5.84
C LEU A 143 -16.30 9.53 4.33
N LEU A 144 -16.76 8.36 3.91
CA LEU A 144 -16.92 7.99 2.50
C LEU A 144 -18.14 8.63 1.84
N ASN A 145 -19.00 9.29 2.63
CA ASN A 145 -20.26 9.88 2.21
C ASN A 145 -21.16 8.88 1.47
N THR A 146 -21.32 7.67 2.03
CA THR A 146 -22.06 6.56 1.39
C THR A 146 -23.54 6.86 1.13
N ALA A 147 -24.15 7.74 1.93
CA ALA A 147 -25.55 8.12 1.77
C ALA A 147 -25.80 8.98 0.52
N ALA A 148 -24.87 9.87 0.18
CA ALA A 148 -24.96 10.70 -1.03
C ALA A 148 -24.25 10.06 -2.23
N ASN A 149 -23.33 9.11 -2.01
CA ASN A 149 -22.57 8.46 -3.07
C ASN A 149 -22.85 6.96 -3.12
N THR A 150 -23.59 6.54 -4.13
CA THR A 150 -24.00 5.15 -4.33
C THR A 150 -23.06 4.35 -5.24
N ASP A 151 -21.88 4.88 -5.57
CA ASP A 151 -20.93 4.18 -6.44
C ASP A 151 -20.46 2.85 -5.81
N ASP A 152 -20.27 1.84 -6.66
CA ASP A 152 -19.96 0.48 -6.20
C ASP A 152 -18.63 0.39 -5.45
N LEU A 153 -17.66 1.25 -5.76
CA LEU A 153 -16.36 1.26 -5.07
C LEU A 153 -16.52 1.79 -3.64
N THR A 154 -17.30 2.86 -3.45
CA THR A 154 -17.62 3.42 -2.13
C THR A 154 -18.29 2.37 -1.24
N LYS A 155 -19.32 1.70 -1.77
CA LYS A 155 -20.02 0.60 -1.08
C LYS A 155 -19.07 -0.55 -0.77
N LYS A 156 -18.17 -0.90 -1.69
CA LYS A 156 -17.18 -1.96 -1.50
C LYS A 156 -16.20 -1.62 -0.37
N VAL A 157 -15.64 -0.40 -0.35
CA VAL A 157 -14.71 0.02 0.71
C VAL A 157 -15.38 -0.05 2.08
N SER A 158 -16.58 0.50 2.20
CA SER A 158 -17.39 0.48 3.43
C SER A 158 -17.62 -0.95 3.94
N ARG A 159 -18.13 -1.84 3.08
CA ARG A 159 -18.40 -3.24 3.42
C ARG A 159 -17.15 -4.00 3.84
N ASP A 160 -16.07 -3.84 3.08
CA ASP A 160 -14.83 -4.56 3.37
C ASP A 160 -14.20 -4.06 4.68
N TYR A 161 -14.36 -2.78 5.02
CA TYR A 161 -13.93 -2.24 6.30
C TYR A 161 -14.77 -2.78 7.46
N GLU A 162 -16.09 -2.89 7.31
CA GLU A 162 -16.99 -3.47 8.31
C GLU A 162 -16.61 -4.93 8.63
N ILE A 163 -16.32 -5.72 7.60
CA ILE A 163 -15.85 -7.11 7.75
C ILE A 163 -14.52 -7.15 8.50
N PHE A 164 -13.57 -6.29 8.13
CA PHE A 164 -12.28 -6.19 8.82
C PHE A 164 -12.46 -5.83 10.30
N TYR A 165 -13.26 -4.80 10.59
CA TYR A 165 -13.51 -4.30 11.94
C TYR A 165 -14.12 -5.39 12.83
N GLY A 166 -15.11 -6.13 12.32
CA GLY A 166 -15.72 -7.25 13.03
C GLY A 166 -14.71 -8.35 13.41
N LYS A 167 -13.84 -8.74 12.48
CA LYS A 167 -12.80 -9.76 12.72
C LYS A 167 -11.83 -9.35 13.83
N ILE A 168 -11.32 -8.11 13.78
CA ILE A 168 -10.35 -7.62 14.77
C ILE A 168 -10.99 -7.49 16.15
N LYS A 169 -12.21 -6.94 16.24
CA LYS A 169 -12.92 -6.80 17.51
C LYS A 169 -13.17 -8.15 18.19
N VAL A 170 -13.59 -9.17 17.43
CA VAL A 170 -13.81 -10.52 17.97
C VAL A 170 -12.51 -11.11 18.52
N ALA A 171 -11.40 -10.98 17.77
CA ALA A 171 -10.08 -11.46 18.21
C ALA A 171 -9.61 -10.79 19.51
N ASP A 172 -9.83 -9.48 19.66
CA ASP A 172 -9.48 -8.72 20.87
C ASP A 172 -10.34 -9.14 22.08
N THR A 173 -11.65 -9.35 21.88
CA THR A 173 -12.55 -9.82 22.94
C THR A 173 -12.30 -11.26 23.40
N GLY A 174 -11.81 -12.13 22.50
CA GLY A 174 -11.46 -13.51 22.83
C GLY A 174 -10.09 -13.66 23.52
N ALA A 175 -9.21 -12.67 23.41
CA ALA A 175 -7.87 -12.67 24.01
C ALA A 175 -7.83 -12.14 25.45
N ARG A 176 -8.91 -11.52 25.94
CA ARG A 176 -8.98 -11.00 27.31
C ARG A 176 -9.35 -12.15 28.27
N PRO A 177 -8.44 -12.61 29.16
CA PRO A 177 -8.82 -13.61 30.16
C PRO A 177 -9.90 -13.03 31.06
N ALA A 178 -10.96 -13.80 31.28
CA ALA A 178 -12.01 -13.46 32.24
C ALA A 178 -11.36 -13.15 33.59
N SER A 179 -11.44 -11.90 34.03
CA SER A 179 -11.02 -11.50 35.36
C SER A 179 -11.77 -12.35 36.37
N ARG A 180 -11.07 -13.29 37.01
CA ARG A 180 -11.60 -14.13 38.09
C ARG A 180 -12.26 -13.23 39.14
N PRO A 181 -13.48 -13.54 39.60
CA PRO A 181 -14.04 -12.82 40.73
C PRO A 181 -13.14 -13.08 41.95
N THR A 182 -12.62 -12.02 42.55
CA THR A 182 -11.94 -12.06 43.84
C THR A 182 -12.93 -12.55 44.87
N ASN A 183 -12.85 -13.83 45.25
CA ASN A 183 -13.53 -14.36 46.41
C ASN A 183 -13.05 -13.59 47.64
N GLY A 184 -13.96 -12.78 48.19
CA GLY A 184 -13.75 -12.10 49.46
C GLY A 184 -13.48 -13.14 50.54
N ILE A 185 -12.26 -13.12 51.08
CA ILE A 185 -11.91 -13.85 52.29
C ILE A 185 -12.71 -13.23 53.42
N ARG A 186 -13.67 -14.00 53.96
CA ARG A 186 -14.34 -13.70 55.22
C ARG A 186 -13.42 -14.11 56.36
N ILE A 187 -13.01 -13.11 57.12
CA ILE A 187 -12.33 -13.19 58.41
C ILE A 187 -13.23 -13.90 59.43
N ASN A 188 -12.65 -14.86 60.15
CA ASN A 188 -12.90 -15.15 61.56
C ASN A 188 -11.68 -15.88 62.13
#